data_AF-A0A3C2D2F0-F1
#
_entry.id   AF-A0A3C2D2F0-F1
#
_cell.length_a   1.000
_cell.length_b   1.000
_cell.length_c   1.000
_cell.angle_alpha   90.00
_cell.angle_beta   90.00
_cell.angle_gamma   90.00
#
_symmetry.space_group_name_H-M   'P 1'
#
loop_
_entity.id
_entity.type
_entity.pdbx_description
1 polymer ?
#
loop_
_entity_poly.entity_id
_entity_poly.type
_entity_poly.pdbx_seq_one_letter_code
_entity_poly.pdbx_strand_id
1 'polypeptide(L)'
;MKPLILFFIVLGILSCNQPKKPTDADAAKFIFRATVERIRAATLPEISDVSNCIVVKVKEVIYAPPDFGDWTGKSITVSVKEIGRQKPDLEQVFYTNGWLYGKSLAVVERASRDSRKITNKQVLDGITAYQDQKVRDRLKSSELVVSGKIIKVSEEDKQKTDSEHDPYWMTAVIEVDSFEKGKSEDHTVIFRFALSYDVMWEGSPKFKVGDIGIWLFRRNPDKEKYFTITESEDFFPIERLSYIRSLLK
;
A
#
# COMPACT_ATOMS: atom_id res chain seq x y z
N MET A 1 64.15 -12.53 22.36
CA MET A 1 63.21 -12.80 21.26
C MET A 1 61.80 -12.50 21.76
N LYS A 2 61.12 -11.50 21.21
CA LYS A 2 59.74 -11.11 21.59
C LYS A 2 58.74 -11.85 20.69
N PRO A 3 57.60 -12.36 21.20
CA PRO A 3 56.60 -12.97 20.34
C PRO A 3 55.77 -11.88 19.65
N LEU A 4 55.54 -12.08 18.35
CA LEU A 4 54.72 -11.25 17.48
C LEU A 4 53.25 -11.66 17.66
N ILE A 5 52.43 -10.79 18.25
CA ILE A 5 50.98 -10.99 18.36
C ILE A 5 50.34 -10.59 17.03
N LEU A 6 49.75 -11.56 16.35
CA LEU A 6 49.03 -11.38 15.09
C LEU A 6 47.57 -11.01 15.42
N PHE A 7 47.20 -9.74 15.22
CA PHE A 7 45.81 -9.28 15.32
C PHE A 7 45.06 -9.66 14.04
N PHE A 8 44.22 -10.69 14.11
CA PHE A 8 43.21 -10.95 13.07
C PHE A 8 42.08 -9.93 13.22
N ILE A 9 42.06 -8.92 12.36
CA ILE A 9 40.90 -8.05 12.17
C ILE A 9 39.89 -8.84 11.34
N VAL A 10 38.87 -9.39 11.99
CA VAL A 10 37.68 -9.90 11.32
C VAL A 10 36.85 -8.70 10.89
N LEU A 11 36.99 -8.29 9.63
CA LEU A 11 36.14 -7.29 9.00
C LEU A 11 34.78 -7.94 8.72
N GLY A 12 33.89 -7.90 9.72
CA GLY A 12 32.50 -8.32 9.55
C GLY A 12 31.81 -7.40 8.55
N ILE A 13 31.56 -7.90 7.34
CA ILE A 13 30.66 -7.25 6.38
C ILE A 13 29.25 -7.41 6.96
N LEU A 14 28.84 -6.46 7.80
CA LEU A 14 27.43 -6.20 8.08
C LEU A 14 26.83 -5.72 6.75
N SER A 15 26.34 -6.67 5.96
CA SER A 15 25.42 -6.37 4.87
C SER A 15 24.13 -5.89 5.54
N CYS A 16 24.06 -4.59 5.82
CA CYS A 16 22.81 -3.94 6.15
C CYS A 16 21.86 -4.21 5.00
N ASN A 17 20.92 -5.13 5.22
CA ASN A 17 19.90 -5.52 4.27
C ASN A 17 18.94 -4.32 4.11
N GLN A 18 19.36 -3.33 3.32
CA GLN A 18 18.52 -2.18 2.99
C GLN A 18 17.30 -2.73 2.25
N PRO A 19 16.07 -2.42 2.69
CA PRO A 19 14.88 -2.86 1.97
C PRO A 19 14.98 -2.35 0.53
N LYS A 20 14.94 -3.29 -0.42
CA LYS A 20 14.99 -2.99 -1.86
C LYS A 20 13.87 -1.99 -2.17
N LYS A 21 14.21 -0.88 -2.83
CA LYS A 21 13.21 0.10 -3.25
C LYS A 21 12.09 -0.61 -4.04
N PRO A 22 10.82 -0.31 -3.76
CA PRO A 22 9.69 -0.77 -4.56
C PRO A 22 9.94 -0.64 -6.05
N THR A 23 9.71 -1.71 -6.79
CA THR A 23 9.72 -1.69 -8.25
C THR A 23 8.30 -1.47 -8.79
N ASP A 24 8.18 -1.10 -10.06
CA ASP A 24 6.90 -1.00 -10.76
C ASP A 24 6.06 -2.29 -10.71
N ALA A 25 6.72 -3.44 -10.53
CA ALA A 25 6.07 -4.73 -10.37
C ALA A 25 5.35 -4.84 -9.02
N ASP A 26 5.94 -4.30 -7.96
CA ASP A 26 5.40 -4.47 -6.60
C ASP A 26 4.16 -3.60 -6.33
N ALA A 27 3.93 -2.57 -7.16
CA ALA A 27 2.73 -1.75 -7.16
C ALA A 27 1.56 -2.36 -7.97
N ALA A 28 1.74 -3.53 -8.59
CA ALA A 28 0.70 -4.17 -9.37
C ALA A 28 -0.47 -4.61 -8.49
N LYS A 29 -1.68 -4.39 -8.99
CA LYS A 29 -2.91 -4.73 -8.26
C LYS A 29 -3.43 -6.13 -8.60
N PHE A 30 -3.07 -6.68 -9.76
CA PHE A 30 -3.48 -8.02 -10.19
C PHE A 30 -2.27 -8.77 -10.73
N ILE A 31 -1.94 -9.89 -10.09
CA ILE A 31 -0.75 -10.70 -10.40
C ILE A 31 -1.17 -12.15 -10.60
N PHE A 32 -0.82 -12.70 -11.75
CA PHE A 32 -1.27 -14.02 -12.15
C PHE A 32 -0.23 -14.72 -13.03
N ARG A 33 -0.27 -16.05 -13.03
CA ARG A 33 0.47 -16.88 -13.96
C ARG A 33 -0.40 -17.22 -15.15
N ALA A 34 0.14 -17.06 -16.36
CA ALA A 34 -0.58 -17.36 -17.58
C ALA A 34 0.32 -17.83 -18.71
N THR A 35 -0.31 -18.47 -19.69
CA THR A 35 0.32 -18.86 -20.95
C THR A 35 -0.22 -18.00 -22.09
N VAL A 36 0.65 -17.48 -22.94
CA VAL A 36 0.26 -16.71 -24.13
C VAL A 36 -0.43 -17.62 -25.14
N GLU A 37 -1.68 -17.31 -25.48
CA GLU A 37 -2.44 -18.04 -26.50
C GLU A 37 -2.33 -17.36 -27.87
N ARG A 38 -2.46 -16.02 -27.91
CA ARG A 38 -2.44 -15.25 -29.17
C ARG A 38 -1.71 -13.93 -29.00
N ILE A 39 -1.09 -13.48 -30.08
CA ILE A 39 -0.37 -12.21 -30.18
C ILE A 39 -1.13 -11.28 -31.10
N ARG A 40 -1.10 -9.99 -30.80
CA ARG A 40 -1.85 -8.95 -31.52
C ARG A 40 -3.33 -9.30 -31.58
N ALA A 41 -3.89 -9.64 -30.43
CA ALA A 41 -5.27 -10.05 -30.28
C ALA A 41 -5.86 -9.59 -28.95
N ALA A 42 -7.19 -9.45 -28.90
CA ALA A 42 -7.96 -9.16 -27.71
C ALA A 42 -9.12 -10.16 -27.53
N THR A 43 -9.68 -10.19 -26.32
CA THR A 43 -10.89 -10.94 -25.95
C THR A 43 -12.12 -10.04 -25.85
N LEU A 44 -11.88 -8.72 -25.82
CA LEU A 44 -12.89 -7.68 -25.76
C LEU A 44 -12.94 -6.95 -27.12
N PRO A 45 -14.10 -6.89 -27.79
CA PRO A 45 -14.24 -6.17 -29.06
C PRO A 45 -14.03 -4.65 -28.93
N GLU A 46 -14.16 -4.11 -27.71
CA GLU A 46 -13.93 -2.69 -27.40
C GLU A 46 -12.44 -2.29 -27.59
N ILE A 47 -11.53 -3.25 -27.67
CA ILE A 47 -10.10 -3.03 -27.92
C ILE A 47 -9.84 -3.15 -29.43
N SER A 48 -9.89 -2.02 -30.13
CA SER A 48 -9.65 -1.96 -31.58
C SER A 48 -8.16 -1.98 -31.94
N ASP A 49 -7.30 -1.34 -31.13
CA ASP A 49 -5.85 -1.39 -31.31
C ASP A 49 -5.24 -2.54 -30.52
N VAL A 50 -4.84 -3.58 -31.25
CA VAL A 50 -4.22 -4.78 -30.69
C VAL A 50 -2.71 -4.83 -30.90
N SER A 51 -2.08 -3.76 -31.38
CA SER A 51 -0.65 -3.72 -31.71
C SER A 51 0.25 -4.20 -30.58
N ASN A 52 -0.13 -3.89 -29.33
CA ASN A 52 0.56 -4.29 -28.09
C ASN A 52 -0.28 -5.22 -27.20
N CYS A 53 -1.30 -5.87 -27.75
CA CYS A 53 -2.16 -6.78 -26.98
C CYS A 53 -1.79 -8.24 -27.22
N ILE A 54 -1.88 -9.02 -26.16
CA ILE A 54 -1.86 -10.48 -26.21
C ILE A 54 -3.11 -11.05 -25.52
N VAL A 55 -3.53 -12.22 -25.95
CA VAL A 55 -4.51 -13.04 -25.22
C VAL A 55 -3.75 -14.12 -24.47
N VAL A 56 -4.02 -14.24 -23.18
CA VAL A 56 -3.37 -15.22 -22.30
C VAL A 56 -4.40 -16.06 -21.57
N LYS A 57 -4.11 -17.34 -21.37
CA LYS A 57 -4.87 -18.25 -20.50
C LYS A 57 -4.36 -18.13 -19.08
N VAL A 58 -5.19 -17.64 -18.16
CA VAL A 58 -4.83 -17.56 -16.75
C VAL A 58 -4.79 -18.99 -16.18
N LYS A 59 -3.63 -19.39 -15.68
CA LYS A 59 -3.43 -20.68 -15.01
C LYS A 59 -3.67 -20.59 -13.51
N GLU A 60 -3.30 -19.46 -12.92
CA GLU A 60 -3.39 -19.25 -11.47
C GLU A 60 -3.40 -17.75 -11.18
N VAL A 61 -4.32 -17.31 -10.32
CA VAL A 61 -4.27 -15.98 -9.73
C VAL A 61 -3.42 -16.04 -8.47
N ILE A 62 -2.31 -15.30 -8.44
CA ILE A 62 -1.37 -15.26 -7.30
C ILE A 62 -1.79 -14.17 -6.30
N TYR A 63 -2.22 -13.01 -6.81
CA TYR A 63 -2.72 -11.91 -6.02
C TYR A 63 -3.77 -11.11 -6.79
N ALA A 64 -4.88 -10.80 -6.12
CA ALA A 64 -5.92 -9.94 -6.63
C ALA A 64 -6.61 -9.22 -5.46
N PRO A 65 -7.23 -8.05 -5.68
CA PRO A 65 -8.14 -7.45 -4.71
C PRO A 65 -9.32 -8.40 -4.42
N PRO A 66 -9.91 -8.39 -3.21
CA PRO A 66 -11.00 -9.29 -2.84
C PRO A 66 -12.18 -9.30 -3.83
N ASP A 67 -12.56 -8.13 -4.34
CA ASP A 67 -13.74 -7.97 -5.21
C ASP A 67 -13.46 -8.21 -6.70
N PHE A 68 -12.23 -8.58 -7.05
CA PHE A 68 -11.77 -8.66 -8.45
C PHE A 68 -12.20 -9.94 -9.17
N GLY A 69 -12.69 -10.92 -8.41
CA GLY A 69 -13.12 -12.24 -8.88
C GLY A 69 -11.97 -13.18 -9.27
N ASP A 70 -12.30 -14.46 -9.45
CA ASP A 70 -11.35 -15.47 -9.95
C ASP A 70 -11.39 -15.60 -11.48
N TRP A 71 -10.22 -15.43 -12.08
CA TRP A 71 -9.99 -15.51 -13.52
C TRP A 71 -9.27 -16.79 -13.93
N THR A 72 -8.99 -17.69 -12.99
CA THR A 72 -8.34 -18.98 -13.25
C THR A 72 -9.08 -19.76 -14.32
N GLY A 73 -8.34 -20.27 -15.31
CA GLY A 73 -8.87 -21.00 -16.45
C GLY A 73 -9.54 -20.14 -17.51
N LYS A 74 -9.60 -18.81 -17.38
CA LYS A 74 -10.19 -17.91 -18.39
C LYS A 74 -9.10 -17.29 -19.27
N SER A 75 -9.49 -16.94 -20.50
CA SER A 75 -8.62 -16.17 -21.40
C SER A 75 -8.91 -14.69 -21.22
N ILE A 76 -7.86 -13.89 -21.02
CA ILE A 76 -7.95 -12.45 -20.79
C ILE A 76 -7.01 -11.69 -21.73
N THR A 77 -7.21 -10.38 -21.85
CA THR A 77 -6.33 -9.51 -22.65
C THR A 77 -5.29 -8.83 -21.78
N VAL A 78 -4.04 -8.85 -22.22
CA VAL A 78 -2.94 -8.12 -21.59
C VAL A 78 -2.34 -7.15 -22.60
N SER A 79 -2.36 -5.85 -22.28
CA SER A 79 -1.57 -4.85 -22.98
C SER A 79 -0.14 -4.90 -22.44
N VAL A 80 0.82 -5.33 -23.26
CA VAL A 80 2.23 -5.52 -22.88
C VAL A 80 3.10 -4.33 -23.27
N LYS A 81 4.20 -4.13 -22.55
CA LYS A 81 5.18 -3.07 -22.85
C LYS A 81 6.02 -3.38 -24.09
N GLU A 82 6.36 -4.65 -24.30
CA GLU A 82 7.25 -5.10 -25.37
C GLU A 82 6.66 -6.31 -26.11
N ILE A 83 5.85 -6.06 -27.14
CA ILE A 83 5.21 -7.13 -27.92
C ILE A 83 6.22 -8.10 -28.56
N GLY A 84 7.42 -7.62 -28.91
CA GLY A 84 8.48 -8.43 -29.52
C GLY A 84 9.06 -9.51 -28.60
N ARG A 85 8.83 -9.44 -27.28
CA ARG A 85 9.21 -10.49 -26.32
C ARG A 85 8.18 -11.61 -26.20
N GLN A 86 6.99 -11.42 -26.76
CA GLN A 86 5.88 -12.34 -26.61
C GLN A 86 5.89 -13.37 -27.74
N LYS A 87 5.58 -14.63 -27.40
CA LYS A 87 5.37 -15.74 -28.35
C LYS A 87 4.27 -16.66 -27.81
N PRO A 88 3.50 -17.34 -28.66
CA PRO A 88 2.58 -18.38 -28.20
C PRO A 88 3.29 -19.40 -27.30
N ASP A 89 2.54 -19.98 -26.37
CA ASP A 89 2.98 -20.96 -25.37
C ASP A 89 4.01 -20.44 -24.35
N LEU A 90 4.38 -19.16 -24.42
CA LEU A 90 5.22 -18.54 -23.39
C LEU A 90 4.44 -18.45 -22.07
N GLU A 91 4.99 -19.03 -21.02
CA GLU A 91 4.41 -18.95 -19.67
C GLU A 91 5.14 -17.90 -18.82
N GLN A 92 4.39 -16.93 -18.30
CA GLN A 92 4.91 -15.84 -17.50
C GLN A 92 4.06 -15.59 -16.26
N VAL A 93 4.68 -14.97 -15.26
CA VAL A 93 3.96 -14.27 -14.20
C VAL A 93 3.83 -12.81 -14.62
N PHE A 94 2.59 -12.35 -14.78
CA PHE A 94 2.26 -11.00 -15.17
C PHE A 94 1.90 -10.17 -13.93
N TYR A 95 2.52 -9.01 -13.81
CA TYR A 95 2.21 -7.99 -12.83
C TYR A 95 1.44 -6.89 -13.53
N THR A 96 0.18 -6.69 -13.18
CA THR A 96 -0.74 -5.87 -13.98
C THR A 96 -1.64 -4.96 -13.14
N ASN A 97 -2.22 -3.97 -13.81
CA ASN A 97 -3.34 -3.18 -13.31
C ASN A 97 -4.54 -3.35 -14.23
N GLY A 98 -5.75 -3.24 -13.68
CA GLY A 98 -6.97 -3.30 -14.47
C GLY A 98 -7.06 -2.17 -15.50
N TRP A 99 -7.63 -2.49 -16.66
CA TRP A 99 -7.87 -1.53 -17.73
C TRP A 99 -9.34 -1.50 -18.13
N LEU A 100 -9.92 -2.64 -18.53
CA LEU A 100 -11.33 -2.75 -18.89
C LEU A 100 -11.94 -4.02 -18.30
N TYR A 101 -13.18 -3.90 -17.82
CA TYR A 101 -13.97 -4.99 -17.24
C TYR A 101 -15.27 -5.14 -18.02
N GLY A 102 -15.63 -6.38 -18.35
CA GLY A 102 -16.88 -6.69 -19.05
C GLY A 102 -17.10 -8.20 -19.10
N LYS A 103 -17.51 -8.72 -20.27
CA LYS A 103 -17.64 -10.17 -20.51
C LYS A 103 -16.31 -10.93 -20.37
N SER A 104 -15.20 -10.20 -20.55
CA SER A 104 -13.83 -10.63 -20.29
C SER A 104 -13.09 -9.51 -19.56
N LEU A 105 -11.82 -9.76 -19.23
CA LEU A 105 -10.94 -8.81 -18.54
C LEU A 105 -9.83 -8.34 -19.49
N ALA A 106 -9.52 -7.05 -19.44
CA ALA A 106 -8.29 -6.51 -19.99
C ALA A 106 -7.46 -5.79 -18.92
N VAL A 107 -6.16 -6.02 -18.96
CA VAL A 107 -5.19 -5.47 -17.99
C VAL A 107 -3.98 -4.89 -18.69
N VAL A 108 -3.29 -3.96 -18.03
CA VAL A 108 -2.05 -3.33 -18.50
C VAL A 108 -0.87 -3.88 -17.71
N GLU A 109 0.14 -4.35 -18.45
CA GLU A 109 1.38 -4.88 -17.89
C GLU A 109 2.19 -3.76 -17.20
N ARG A 110 2.54 -4.01 -15.93
CA ARG A 110 3.57 -3.27 -15.20
C ARG A 110 4.93 -3.96 -15.37
N ALA A 111 4.93 -5.28 -15.30
CA ALA A 111 6.08 -6.14 -15.56
C ALA A 111 5.64 -7.57 -15.87
N SER A 112 6.53 -8.35 -16.47
CA SER A 112 6.42 -9.81 -16.51
C SER A 112 7.73 -10.46 -16.10
N ARG A 113 7.63 -11.71 -15.62
CA ARG A 113 8.76 -12.56 -15.25
C ARG A 113 8.56 -13.94 -15.83
N ASP A 114 9.66 -14.59 -16.22
CA ASP A 114 9.63 -16.00 -16.61
C ASP A 114 9.11 -16.82 -15.42
N SER A 115 8.03 -17.58 -15.66
CA SER A 115 7.36 -18.41 -14.65
C SER A 115 8.31 -19.40 -13.96
N ARG A 116 9.36 -19.85 -14.65
CA ARG A 116 10.35 -20.79 -14.10
C ARG A 116 11.34 -20.15 -13.14
N LYS A 117 11.41 -18.81 -13.12
CA LYS A 117 12.39 -18.04 -12.33
C LYS A 117 11.80 -17.44 -11.06
N ILE A 118 10.49 -17.57 -10.84
CA ILE A 118 9.81 -16.93 -9.72
C ILE A 118 8.74 -17.84 -9.13
N THR A 119 8.74 -17.97 -7.81
CA THR A 119 7.75 -18.73 -7.06
C THR A 119 6.63 -17.82 -6.55
N ASN A 120 5.46 -18.39 -6.24
CA ASN A 120 4.35 -17.61 -5.67
C ASN A 120 4.73 -16.99 -4.33
N LYS A 121 5.53 -17.70 -3.51
CA LYS A 121 6.04 -17.14 -2.25
C LYS A 121 6.86 -15.87 -2.51
N GLN A 122 7.77 -15.87 -3.48
CA GLN A 122 8.56 -14.67 -3.80
C GLN A 122 7.69 -13.52 -4.31
N VAL A 123 6.61 -13.81 -5.04
CA VAL A 123 5.64 -12.80 -5.47
C VAL A 123 4.95 -12.19 -4.24
N LEU A 124 4.39 -13.03 -3.37
CA LEU A 124 3.66 -12.60 -2.16
C LEU A 124 4.57 -11.86 -1.17
N ASP A 125 5.81 -12.32 -0.99
CA ASP A 125 6.82 -11.64 -0.18
C ASP A 125 7.11 -10.24 -0.74
N GLY A 126 7.19 -10.09 -2.07
CA GLY A 126 7.39 -8.80 -2.73
C GLY A 126 6.22 -7.83 -2.52
N ILE A 127 4.99 -8.33 -2.61
CA ILE A 127 3.76 -7.54 -2.33
C ILE A 127 3.75 -7.09 -0.88
N THR A 128 4.05 -8.00 0.04
CA THR A 128 4.09 -7.70 1.48
C THR A 128 5.16 -6.65 1.76
N ALA A 129 6.36 -6.83 1.22
CA ALA A 129 7.45 -5.89 1.37
C ALA A 129 7.10 -4.48 0.83
N TYR A 130 6.34 -4.41 -0.25
CA TYR A 130 5.84 -3.15 -0.80
C TYR A 130 4.79 -2.48 0.07
N GLN A 131 3.82 -3.24 0.58
CA GLN A 131 2.81 -2.74 1.51
C GLN A 131 3.47 -2.24 2.80
N ASP A 132 4.41 -3.01 3.35
CA ASP A 132 5.18 -2.61 4.52
C ASP A 132 6.02 -1.36 4.24
N GLN A 133 6.55 -1.20 3.03
CA GLN A 133 7.32 -0.01 2.69
C GLN A 133 6.44 1.24 2.72
N LYS A 134 5.19 1.17 2.24
CA LYS A 134 4.25 2.30 2.36
C LYS A 134 4.01 2.69 3.81
N VAL A 135 3.82 1.69 4.68
CA VAL A 135 3.64 1.94 6.11
C VAL A 135 4.92 2.52 6.73
N ARG A 136 6.10 2.00 6.38
CA ARG A 136 7.40 2.56 6.81
C ARG A 136 7.58 4.01 6.36
N ASP A 137 7.25 4.32 5.11
CA ASP A 137 7.34 5.69 4.59
C ASP A 137 6.41 6.62 5.36
N ARG A 138 5.21 6.14 5.70
CA ARG A 138 4.26 6.88 6.53
C ARG A 138 4.81 7.12 7.93
N LEU A 139 5.22 6.06 8.63
CA LEU A 139 5.83 6.11 9.97
C LEU A 139 7.06 7.02 9.99
N LYS A 140 7.88 7.00 8.94
CA LYS A 140 9.05 7.87 8.80
C LYS A 140 8.63 9.35 8.73
N SER A 141 7.59 9.66 7.96
CA SER A 141 7.05 11.01 7.82
C SER A 141 6.26 11.52 9.04
N SER A 142 5.79 10.63 9.91
CA SER A 142 5.07 10.99 11.14
C SER A 142 6.00 11.63 12.16
N GLU A 143 5.56 12.69 12.82
CA GLU A 143 6.25 13.32 13.95
C GLU A 143 5.97 12.56 15.25
N LEU A 144 4.73 12.09 15.41
CA LEU A 144 4.25 11.39 16.59
C LEU A 144 3.46 10.15 16.15
N VAL A 145 3.67 9.04 16.84
CA VAL A 145 2.86 7.81 16.66
C VAL A 145 2.42 7.35 18.05
N VAL A 146 1.12 7.24 18.27
CA VAL A 146 0.55 6.88 19.57
C VAL A 146 -0.43 5.72 19.44
N SER A 147 -0.52 4.91 20.50
CA SER A 147 -1.64 4.00 20.73
C SER A 147 -2.43 4.44 21.95
N GLY A 148 -3.75 4.23 21.94
CA GLY A 148 -4.62 4.71 23.00
C GLY A 148 -6.11 4.63 22.67
N LYS A 149 -6.90 5.41 23.40
CA LYS A 149 -8.36 5.44 23.29
C LYS A 149 -8.91 6.86 23.17
N ILE A 150 -9.91 7.06 22.32
CA ILE A 150 -10.60 8.35 22.24
C ILE A 150 -11.53 8.53 23.45
N ILE A 151 -11.28 9.57 24.23
CA ILE A 151 -12.05 9.90 25.44
C ILE A 151 -13.01 11.07 25.24
N LYS A 152 -12.82 11.89 24.20
CA LYS A 152 -13.69 13.04 23.89
C LYS A 152 -13.71 13.29 22.38
N VAL A 153 -14.88 13.67 21.88
CA VAL A 153 -15.09 14.23 20.54
C VAL A 153 -15.95 15.49 20.66
N SER A 154 -15.59 16.55 19.94
CA SER A 154 -16.32 17.82 19.95
C SER A 154 -16.28 18.48 18.57
N GLU A 155 -17.37 19.17 18.21
CA GLU A 155 -17.39 20.05 17.05
C GLU A 155 -16.39 21.19 17.24
N GLU A 156 -15.69 21.58 16.17
CA GLU A 156 -14.98 22.86 16.19
C GLU A 156 -15.97 24.00 15.94
N ASP A 157 -15.70 25.15 16.59
CA ASP A 157 -16.48 26.37 16.33
C ASP A 157 -16.44 26.68 14.82
N LYS A 158 -17.62 26.66 14.19
CA LYS A 158 -17.76 26.95 12.76
C LYS A 158 -17.27 28.37 12.47
N GLN A 159 -16.06 28.50 11.94
CA GLN A 159 -15.81 29.62 11.04
C GLN A 159 -16.66 29.37 9.80
N LYS A 160 -17.60 30.27 9.51
CA LYS A 160 -18.43 30.20 8.29
C LYS A 160 -17.51 30.17 7.07
N THR A 161 -17.24 28.98 6.56
CA THR A 161 -16.68 28.78 5.23
C THR A 161 -17.78 28.21 4.37
N ASP A 162 -18.36 29.03 3.50
CA ASP A 162 -19.33 28.58 2.51
C ASP A 162 -18.57 27.81 1.42
N SER A 163 -18.19 26.57 1.73
CA SER A 163 -17.61 25.61 0.78
C SER A 163 -18.66 24.54 0.48
N GLU A 164 -18.82 24.22 -0.80
CA GLU A 164 -19.65 23.08 -1.24
C GLU A 164 -19.19 21.76 -0.63
N HIS A 165 -17.89 21.64 -0.33
CA HIS A 165 -17.26 20.47 0.28
C HIS A 165 -16.81 20.75 1.71
N ASP A 166 -17.71 21.28 2.57
CA ASP A 166 -17.40 21.50 3.98
C ASP A 166 -17.01 20.17 4.67
N PRO A 167 -15.80 20.05 5.23
CA PRO A 167 -15.33 18.86 5.96
C PRO A 167 -16.12 18.55 7.23
N TYR A 168 -16.85 19.52 7.78
CA TYR A 168 -17.47 19.47 9.09
C TYR A 168 -16.48 19.00 10.16
N TRP A 169 -15.55 19.90 10.49
CA TRP A 169 -14.40 19.60 11.33
C TRP A 169 -14.78 19.28 12.78
N MET A 170 -14.21 18.18 13.26
CA MET A 170 -14.31 17.73 14.64
C MET A 170 -12.92 17.69 15.27
N THR A 171 -12.87 17.85 16.58
CA THR A 171 -11.70 17.51 17.41
C THR A 171 -11.95 16.22 18.18
N ALA A 172 -10.90 15.43 18.34
CA ALA A 172 -10.88 14.27 19.22
C ALA A 172 -9.70 14.38 20.19
N VAL A 173 -9.89 13.83 21.40
CA VAL A 173 -8.85 13.70 22.42
C VAL A 173 -8.59 12.23 22.66
N ILE A 174 -7.34 11.82 22.48
CA ILE A 174 -6.84 10.49 22.80
C ILE A 174 -6.24 10.52 24.19
N GLU A 175 -6.66 9.59 25.05
CA GLU A 175 -5.88 9.15 26.20
C GLU A 175 -4.82 8.17 25.71
N VAL A 176 -3.54 8.55 25.87
CA VAL A 176 -2.41 7.82 25.28
C VAL A 176 -1.94 6.72 26.22
N ASP A 177 -2.03 5.47 25.75
CA ASP A 177 -1.47 4.30 26.43
C ASP A 177 0.03 4.21 26.18
N SER A 178 0.48 4.49 24.95
CA SER A 178 1.89 4.40 24.57
C SER A 178 2.28 5.31 23.42
N PHE A 179 3.48 5.88 23.52
CA PHE A 179 4.16 6.56 22.42
C PHE A 179 5.05 5.57 21.68
N GLU A 180 4.67 5.22 20.46
CA GLU A 180 5.45 4.32 19.60
C GLU A 180 6.58 5.06 18.87
N LYS A 181 6.37 6.35 18.60
CA LYS A 181 7.37 7.28 18.07
C LYS A 181 7.11 8.68 18.62
N GLY A 182 8.15 9.40 18.98
CA GLY A 182 8.05 10.70 19.65
C GLY A 182 7.76 10.55 21.15
N LYS A 183 7.45 11.65 21.82
CA LYS A 183 7.07 11.68 23.24
C LYS A 183 6.37 13.00 23.57
N SER A 184 5.54 12.97 24.61
CA SER A 184 4.95 14.15 25.26
C SER A 184 4.93 13.92 26.77
N GLU A 185 4.98 14.99 27.56
CA GLU A 185 4.71 14.92 29.01
C GLU A 185 3.20 14.76 29.27
N ASP A 186 2.38 15.30 28.38
CA ASP A 186 0.94 15.10 28.40
C ASP A 186 0.58 13.72 27.85
N HIS A 187 -0.11 12.92 28.65
CA HIS A 187 -0.69 11.63 28.23
C HIS A 187 -1.97 11.79 27.41
N THR A 188 -2.15 12.94 26.77
CA THR A 188 -3.27 13.18 25.85
C THR A 188 -2.79 13.82 24.56
N VAL A 189 -3.46 13.48 23.46
CA VAL A 189 -3.21 14.10 22.15
C VAL A 189 -4.55 14.58 21.58
N ILE A 190 -4.57 15.84 21.16
CA ILE A 190 -5.73 16.44 20.49
C ILE A 190 -5.45 16.50 18.99
N PHE A 191 -6.38 16.00 18.20
CA PHE A 191 -6.30 16.05 16.75
C PHE A 191 -7.67 16.35 16.13
N ARG A 192 -7.64 16.74 14.86
CA ARG A 192 -8.78 17.13 14.04
C ARG A 192 -9.08 16.07 12.98
N PHE A 193 -10.35 15.84 12.67
CA PHE A 193 -10.79 14.97 11.58
C PHE A 193 -12.09 15.49 10.92
N ALA A 194 -12.35 15.07 9.69
CA ALA A 194 -13.54 15.48 8.93
C ALA A 194 -14.70 14.50 9.18
N LEU A 195 -15.86 14.99 9.66
CA LEU A 195 -17.07 14.18 9.84
C LEU A 195 -17.97 14.14 8.59
N SER A 196 -17.70 14.99 7.59
CA SER A 196 -18.46 15.03 6.35
C SER A 196 -18.44 13.70 5.58
N TYR A 197 -19.58 13.40 4.93
CA TYR A 197 -19.78 12.26 4.03
C TYR A 197 -19.75 12.66 2.56
N ASP A 198 -19.43 13.92 2.26
CA ASP A 198 -19.18 14.37 0.90
C ASP A 198 -18.04 13.55 0.25
N VAL A 199 -18.05 13.45 -1.09
CA VAL A 199 -17.09 12.65 -1.87
C VAL A 199 -15.63 12.97 -1.56
N MET A 200 -15.32 14.21 -1.14
CA MET A 200 -13.97 14.62 -0.74
C MET A 200 -13.53 13.99 0.59
N TRP A 201 -14.48 13.66 1.47
CA TRP A 201 -14.26 13.26 2.86
C TRP A 201 -14.78 11.86 3.19
N GLU A 202 -15.45 11.19 2.25
CA GLU A 202 -16.02 9.84 2.43
C GLU A 202 -14.95 8.83 2.90
N GLY A 203 -13.74 8.90 2.34
CA GLY A 203 -12.61 8.04 2.71
C GLY A 203 -11.90 8.43 4.01
N SER A 204 -12.20 9.59 4.59
CA SER A 204 -11.56 10.03 5.83
C SER A 204 -12.11 9.26 7.03
N PRO A 205 -11.25 8.80 7.96
CA PRO A 205 -11.70 8.15 9.18
C PRO A 205 -12.70 8.99 9.97
N LYS A 206 -13.74 8.31 10.47
CA LYS A 206 -14.77 8.89 11.34
C LYS A 206 -14.59 8.30 12.72
N PHE A 207 -14.31 9.17 13.69
CA PHE A 207 -13.97 8.74 15.04
C PHE A 207 -15.09 9.06 16.03
N LYS A 208 -15.21 8.23 17.06
CA LYS A 208 -16.14 8.40 18.17
C LYS A 208 -15.47 8.10 19.51
N VAL A 209 -16.07 8.61 20.58
CA VAL A 209 -15.66 8.26 21.94
C VAL A 209 -15.70 6.74 22.11
N GLY A 210 -14.61 6.18 22.63
CA GLY A 210 -14.45 4.74 22.84
C GLY A 210 -13.59 4.03 21.80
N ASP A 211 -13.32 4.64 20.64
CA ASP A 211 -12.45 4.02 19.63
C ASP A 211 -11.03 3.81 20.18
N ILE A 212 -10.46 2.64 19.90
CA ILE A 212 -9.11 2.23 20.32
C ILE A 212 -8.29 1.96 19.06
N GLY A 213 -7.06 2.46 19.01
CA GLY A 213 -6.23 2.26 17.84
C GLY A 213 -4.85 2.88 17.93
N ILE A 214 -4.27 3.10 16.76
CA ILE A 214 -2.93 3.64 16.57
C ILE A 214 -3.05 4.79 15.58
N TRP A 215 -2.55 5.97 15.96
CA TRP A 215 -2.62 7.18 15.14
C TRP A 215 -1.22 7.65 14.77
N LEU A 216 -1.04 7.94 13.48
CA LEU A 216 0.19 8.44 12.88
C LEU A 216 -0.01 9.92 12.58
N PHE A 217 0.61 10.79 13.38
CA PHE A 217 0.47 12.22 13.21
C PHE A 217 1.63 12.78 12.39
N ARG A 218 1.30 13.39 11.26
CA ARG A 218 2.25 14.12 10.42
C ARG A 218 2.19 15.60 10.74
N ARG A 219 3.32 16.28 10.55
CA ARG A 219 3.38 17.74 10.70
C ARG A 219 2.50 18.39 9.65
N ASN A 220 1.57 19.24 10.09
CA ASN A 220 0.81 20.05 9.16
C ASN A 220 1.73 21.15 8.58
N PRO A 221 1.92 21.23 7.25
CA PRO A 221 2.73 22.28 6.63
C PRO A 221 2.24 23.69 6.98
N ASP A 222 0.95 23.85 7.24
CA ASP A 222 0.32 25.15 7.52
C ASP A 222 0.38 25.56 9.00
N LYS A 223 1.13 24.81 9.83
CA LYS A 223 1.29 25.05 11.29
C LYS A 223 -0.05 25.22 12.02
N GLU A 224 -1.04 24.43 11.63
CA GLU A 224 -2.33 24.41 12.34
C GLU A 224 -2.16 24.09 13.82
N LYS A 225 -3.14 24.54 14.62
CA LYS A 225 -3.19 24.35 16.07
C LYS A 225 -3.21 22.87 16.48
N TYR A 226 -3.74 22.00 15.63
CA TYR A 226 -3.91 20.57 15.89
C TYR A 226 -3.26 19.73 14.80
N PHE A 227 -2.92 18.48 15.12
CA PHE A 227 -2.70 17.48 14.09
C PHE A 227 -4.02 17.20 13.36
N THR A 228 -3.95 16.86 12.07
CA THR A 228 -5.14 16.59 11.26
C THR A 228 -5.04 15.19 10.64
N ILE A 229 -6.09 14.39 10.80
CA ILE A 229 -6.23 13.06 10.21
C ILE A 229 -7.41 13.07 9.24
N THR A 230 -7.08 12.99 7.96
CA THR A 230 -8.04 12.92 6.84
C THR A 230 -7.77 11.72 5.93
N GLU A 231 -6.62 11.07 6.09
CA GLU A 231 -6.23 9.90 5.31
C GLU A 231 -6.38 8.64 6.18
N SER A 232 -7.02 7.60 5.63
CA SER A 232 -7.25 6.34 6.33
C SER A 232 -5.97 5.64 6.77
N GLU A 233 -4.88 5.89 6.06
CA GLU A 233 -3.55 5.35 6.27
C GLU A 233 -2.80 5.99 7.45
N ASP A 234 -3.35 7.06 8.05
CA ASP A 234 -2.87 7.63 9.32
C ASP A 234 -3.46 6.93 10.55
N PHE A 235 -4.32 5.93 10.36
CA PHE A 235 -4.96 5.18 11.43
C PHE A 235 -4.83 3.67 11.23
N PHE A 236 -4.55 2.95 12.31
CA PHE A 236 -4.56 1.49 12.33
C PHE A 236 -5.36 0.96 13.53
N PRO A 237 -6.09 -0.15 13.37
CA PRO A 237 -6.69 -0.88 14.49
C PRO A 237 -5.62 -1.33 15.49
N ILE A 238 -5.98 -1.39 16.77
CA ILE A 238 -5.03 -1.69 17.87
C ILE A 238 -4.39 -3.07 17.74
N GLU A 239 -5.06 -4.02 17.09
CA GLU A 239 -4.55 -5.38 16.82
C GLU A 239 -3.29 -5.36 15.94
N ARG A 240 -3.05 -4.26 15.20
CA ARG A 240 -1.85 -4.08 14.38
C ARG A 240 -0.67 -3.50 15.14
N LEU A 241 -0.75 -3.30 16.46
CA LEU A 241 0.30 -2.66 17.25
C LEU A 241 1.64 -3.38 17.14
N SER A 242 1.66 -4.70 17.27
CA SER A 242 2.88 -5.51 17.12
C SER A 242 3.48 -5.37 15.72
N TYR A 243 2.64 -5.27 14.69
CA TYR A 243 3.08 -5.03 13.32
C TYR A 243 3.68 -3.63 13.15
N ILE A 244 3.03 -2.58 13.63
CA ILE A 244 3.56 -1.21 13.57
C ILE A 244 4.90 -1.11 14.30
N ARG A 245 5.01 -1.67 15.50
CA ARG A 245 6.27 -1.74 16.26
C ARG A 245 7.38 -2.47 15.51
N SER A 246 7.04 -3.51 14.75
CA SER A 246 8.03 -4.24 13.95
C SER A 246 8.60 -3.40 12.80
N LEU A 247 7.84 -2.42 12.30
CA LEU A 247 8.23 -1.54 11.19
C LEU A 247 8.92 -0.25 11.62
N LEU A 248 8.90 0.09 12.92
CA LEU A 248 9.60 1.25 13.48
C LEU A 248 11.06 1.00 13.83
N LYS A 249 11.47 -0.28 13.86
CA LYS A 249 12.87 -0.70 14.11
C LYS A 249 13.75 -0.44 12.90
#